data_AF-A0A7Z9N4X2-F1
#
_entry.id   AF-A0A7Z9N4X2-F1
#
_cell.length_a   1.000
_cell.length_b   1.000
_cell.length_c   1.000
_cell.angle_alpha   90.00
_cell.angle_beta   90.00
_cell.angle_gamma   90.00
#
_symmetry.space_group_name_H-M   'P 1'
#
loop_
_entity.id
_entity.type
_entity.pdbx_description
1 polymer ?
#
loop_
_entity_poly.entity_id
_entity_poly.type
_entity_poly.pdbx_seq_one_letter_code
_entity_poly.pdbx_strand_id
1 'polypeptide(L)'
;MKPLLPILILLSALSATDRFQGELPIGLTEEEKTRIHEIYTMGRDTDPPPTPIRNVAEYERMEGVLIRYPLGISTSLIAEMAEDVTVYCLVSSSYQSSAYNSMNNAGVNMDHVEFVLGSTDSYWTRDYGPWWVVDGDRNMSIVDFTYNRPRPNDNQAPSKMSDHLSVPYFATDLIHAGGNYMTDGFAISASTELVFDENEIPDTQVLQIMEDYYGIETYHVVPDPNNTYIDHIDCWGKYLSPTKVLIREVASSHAQYDEIEETAAYFGNSTNEWGEPWEVHRVWTPNDQPYTNSLILNEKVLVPITGSSWDDEALAVYEEAFPGYEVLGFTGSWESTDAIHCRAKGIPDLDMLQIFHNPINDNTEPEQDGYEVNVTVDDLSEAGLIEDSIRIFWKTPEINSWTLAPMYGVDIPEEPDTRVGWIPALADSGTIQYFIQAADSSGRIEQSPLAGYHEFWALPTNACQEWELGDMDNSGTLDVIDVLLLADLVLTGQSLGVCCDSVADINDDGSLNVMDVVMLVNQVLYS
;
A
#
# COMPACT_ATOMS: atom_id res chain seq x y z
N MET A 1 22.78 -3.26 -26.80
CA MET A 1 23.26 -4.52 -26.19
C MET A 1 23.54 -4.22 -24.72
N LYS A 2 22.53 -4.35 -23.86
CA LYS A 2 22.65 -4.18 -22.40
C LYS A 2 23.32 -5.44 -21.81
N PRO A 3 24.23 -5.35 -20.84
CA PRO A 3 24.79 -6.52 -20.20
C PRO A 3 23.77 -7.06 -19.18
N LEU A 4 23.41 -8.34 -19.33
CA LEU A 4 22.65 -9.08 -18.33
C LEU A 4 23.53 -9.25 -17.07
N LEU A 5 23.07 -8.70 -15.95
CA LEU A 5 23.59 -9.03 -14.62
C LEU A 5 22.96 -10.37 -14.20
N PRO A 6 23.72 -11.35 -13.70
CA PRO A 6 23.14 -12.62 -13.28
C PRO A 6 22.43 -12.42 -11.94
N ILE A 7 21.10 -12.45 -11.96
CA ILE A 7 20.25 -12.54 -10.76
C ILE A 7 20.51 -13.91 -10.14
N LEU A 8 21.00 -13.91 -8.90
CA LEU A 8 21.18 -15.11 -8.11
C LEU A 8 19.83 -15.47 -7.48
N ILE A 9 19.00 -16.21 -8.22
CA ILE A 9 17.74 -16.73 -7.68
C ILE A 9 18.07 -17.83 -6.67
N LEU A 10 17.92 -17.55 -5.38
CA LEU A 10 17.92 -18.55 -4.32
C LEU A 10 16.57 -19.30 -4.38
N LEU A 11 16.47 -20.30 -5.25
CA LEU A 11 15.39 -21.29 -5.17
C LEU A 11 15.62 -22.14 -3.91
N SER A 12 14.99 -21.77 -2.80
CA SER A 12 14.83 -22.67 -1.65
C SER A 12 13.78 -23.74 -2.00
N ALA A 13 14.22 -24.82 -2.64
CA ALA A 13 13.40 -26.01 -2.85
C ALA A 13 13.31 -26.84 -1.55
N LEU A 14 12.52 -26.36 -0.59
CA LEU A 14 12.08 -27.13 0.58
C LEU A 14 10.57 -27.29 0.47
N SER A 15 10.12 -28.47 0.06
CA SER A 15 8.71 -28.86 0.15
C SER A 15 8.35 -29.00 1.63
N ALA A 16 7.92 -27.90 2.25
CA ALA A 16 7.41 -27.89 3.61
C ALA A 16 5.95 -28.32 3.58
N THR A 17 5.62 -29.38 4.31
CA THR A 17 4.22 -29.67 4.65
C THR A 17 3.87 -28.77 5.83
N ASP A 18 3.48 -27.53 5.56
CA ASP A 18 3.18 -26.52 6.59
C ASP A 18 1.86 -26.77 7.33
N ARG A 19 1.08 -27.77 6.93
CA ARG A 19 -0.24 -28.03 7.50
C ARG A 19 -0.16 -28.91 8.75
N PHE A 20 -0.47 -28.34 9.90
CA PHE A 20 -0.55 -29.08 11.16
C PHE A 20 -1.67 -30.15 11.13
N GLN A 21 -1.35 -31.36 11.59
CA GLN A 21 -2.33 -32.46 11.62
C GLN A 21 -3.41 -32.18 12.67
N GLY A 22 -4.65 -31.99 12.22
CA GLY A 22 -5.80 -31.71 13.10
C GLY A 22 -6.21 -30.25 13.16
N GLU A 23 -5.62 -29.37 12.33
CA GLU A 23 -6.16 -28.04 12.12
C GLU A 23 -7.54 -28.11 11.48
N LEU A 24 -8.40 -27.14 11.80
CA LEU A 24 -9.65 -26.92 11.11
C LEU A 24 -9.40 -26.62 9.60
N PRO A 25 -10.42 -26.66 8.74
CA PRO A 25 -10.43 -26.01 7.43
C PRO A 25 -10.94 -24.57 7.51
N ILE A 26 -10.64 -23.72 6.51
CA ILE A 26 -11.07 -22.31 6.53
C ILE A 26 -12.60 -22.20 6.55
N GLY A 27 -13.28 -23.05 5.77
CA GLY A 27 -14.72 -23.24 5.82
C GLY A 27 -15.22 -24.00 7.05
N LEU A 28 -16.54 -24.10 7.16
CA LEU A 28 -17.20 -24.85 8.23
C LEU A 28 -17.07 -26.36 8.04
N THR A 29 -16.58 -27.07 9.06
CA THR A 29 -16.72 -28.52 9.18
C THR A 29 -18.18 -28.94 9.39
N GLU A 30 -18.50 -30.22 9.15
CA GLU A 30 -19.84 -30.77 9.44
C GLU A 30 -20.25 -30.63 10.91
N GLU A 31 -19.29 -30.65 11.84
CA GLU A 31 -19.54 -30.40 13.26
C GLU A 31 -19.85 -28.92 13.51
N GLU A 32 -19.05 -28.00 12.96
CA GLU A 32 -19.26 -26.56 13.10
C GLU A 32 -20.60 -26.11 12.50
N LYS A 33 -21.09 -26.74 11.43
CA LYS A 33 -22.43 -26.48 10.89
C LYS A 33 -23.55 -26.71 11.91
N THR A 34 -23.37 -27.64 12.85
CA THR A 34 -24.34 -27.85 13.95
C THR A 34 -24.26 -26.78 15.04
N ARG A 35 -23.17 -26.00 15.05
CA ARG A 35 -22.82 -24.97 16.03
C ARG A 35 -22.92 -23.55 15.49
N ILE A 36 -23.43 -23.32 14.28
CA ILE A 36 -23.60 -21.97 13.70
C ILE A 36 -24.34 -21.01 14.64
N HIS A 37 -25.32 -21.53 15.40
CA HIS A 37 -26.05 -20.76 16.40
C HIS A 37 -25.15 -20.14 17.49
N GLU A 38 -23.93 -20.65 17.69
CA GLU A 38 -22.95 -20.09 18.62
C GLU A 38 -22.45 -18.72 18.15
N ILE A 39 -22.37 -18.46 16.82
CA ILE A 39 -21.90 -17.18 16.24
C ILE A 39 -22.69 -16.01 16.82
N TYR A 40 -24.02 -16.10 16.80
CA TYR A 40 -24.95 -15.09 17.34
C TYR A 40 -24.90 -14.94 18.87
N THR A 41 -24.05 -15.69 19.56
CA THR A 41 -23.81 -15.56 21.00
C THR A 41 -22.40 -15.06 21.32
N MET A 42 -21.53 -14.95 20.32
CA MET A 42 -20.17 -14.47 20.50
C MET A 42 -20.05 -12.94 20.39
N GLY A 43 -21.15 -12.29 19.99
CA GLY A 43 -21.28 -10.85 19.80
C GLY A 43 -20.88 -10.00 20.99
N ARG A 44 -20.36 -8.82 20.67
CA ARG A 44 -19.90 -7.80 21.63
C ARG A 44 -20.20 -6.43 21.02
N ASP A 45 -20.72 -5.52 21.84
CA ASP A 45 -20.93 -4.13 21.45
C ASP A 45 -20.29 -3.20 22.48
N THR A 46 -19.56 -2.21 21.97
CA THR A 46 -19.15 -1.01 22.71
C THR A 46 -19.87 0.21 22.14
N ASP A 47 -19.60 1.41 22.66
CA ASP A 47 -19.85 2.61 21.84
C ASP A 47 -18.83 2.62 20.68
N PRO A 48 -19.13 3.24 19.52
CA PRO A 48 -18.16 3.38 18.42
C PRO A 48 -16.94 4.21 18.82
N PRO A 49 -15.82 4.13 18.08
CA PRO A 49 -14.68 5.00 18.29
C PRO A 49 -15.06 6.49 18.20
N PRO A 50 -14.32 7.39 18.89
CA PRO A 50 -14.44 8.82 18.67
C PRO A 50 -14.24 9.19 17.19
N THR A 51 -14.97 10.20 16.70
CA THR A 51 -14.86 10.67 15.30
C THR A 51 -13.92 11.88 15.19
N PRO A 52 -13.27 12.11 14.02
CA PRO A 52 -13.33 11.31 12.79
C PRO A 52 -12.61 9.95 12.92
N ILE A 53 -13.04 8.97 12.13
CA ILE A 53 -12.46 7.61 12.11
C ILE A 53 -11.88 7.37 10.73
N ARG A 54 -10.68 6.79 10.65
CA ARG A 54 -10.05 6.38 9.39
C ARG A 54 -9.60 4.93 9.48
N ASN A 55 -10.11 4.06 8.61
CA ASN A 55 -9.61 2.69 8.54
C ASN A 55 -8.20 2.65 7.95
N VAL A 56 -7.36 1.73 8.43
CA VAL A 56 -5.96 1.62 7.99
C VAL A 56 -5.84 0.55 6.91
N ALA A 57 -5.30 0.94 5.75
CA ALA A 57 -5.09 0.06 4.60
C ALA A 57 -3.86 -0.85 4.77
N GLU A 58 -3.84 -1.95 4.02
CA GLU A 58 -2.76 -2.94 4.13
C GLU A 58 -1.41 -2.43 3.58
N TYR A 59 -1.44 -1.49 2.65
CA TYR A 59 -0.24 -0.90 2.04
C TYR A 59 0.31 0.31 2.83
N GLU A 60 -0.25 0.61 3.99
CA GLU A 60 0.32 1.58 4.93
C GLU A 60 1.41 0.94 5.81
N ARG A 61 2.13 1.77 6.59
CA ARG A 61 3.26 1.31 7.41
C ARG A 61 2.80 0.33 8.49
N MET A 62 3.40 -0.86 8.48
CA MET A 62 3.21 -1.92 9.46
C MET A 62 4.46 -2.04 10.34
N GLU A 63 4.29 -2.00 11.67
CA GLU A 63 5.35 -2.34 12.63
C GLU A 63 5.44 -3.85 12.91
N GLY A 64 4.39 -4.59 12.52
CA GLY A 64 4.30 -6.01 12.79
C GLY A 64 3.37 -6.79 11.88
N VAL A 65 3.41 -8.11 12.05
CA VAL A 65 2.50 -9.05 11.41
C VAL A 65 2.05 -10.13 12.40
N LEU A 66 0.74 -10.36 12.44
CA LEU A 66 0.09 -11.35 13.27
C LEU A 66 -0.02 -12.69 12.56
N ILE A 67 0.58 -13.71 13.16
CA ILE A 67 0.48 -15.11 12.76
C ILE A 67 0.03 -15.95 13.96
N ARG A 68 -0.27 -17.23 13.73
CA ARG A 68 -0.67 -18.16 14.79
C ARG A 68 0.13 -19.44 14.77
N TYR A 69 0.41 -19.99 15.95
CA TYR A 69 0.96 -21.34 16.15
C TYR A 69 -0.08 -22.30 16.78
N PRO A 70 -0.21 -23.56 16.30
CA PRO A 70 0.50 -24.20 15.19
C PRO A 70 0.42 -23.47 13.85
N LEU A 71 1.53 -23.49 13.11
CA LEU A 71 1.72 -22.68 11.91
C LEU A 71 0.82 -23.17 10.77
N GLY A 72 0.28 -22.21 10.01
CA GLY A 72 -0.32 -22.43 8.69
C GLY A 72 0.58 -21.93 7.55
N ILE A 73 1.75 -21.37 7.84
CA ILE A 73 2.69 -20.81 6.87
C ILE A 73 4.10 -21.36 7.09
N SER A 74 4.92 -21.33 6.04
CA SER A 74 6.29 -21.79 6.10
C SER A 74 7.15 -20.91 7.01
N THR A 75 8.13 -21.52 7.68
CA THR A 75 9.10 -20.76 8.48
C THR A 75 10.01 -19.87 7.65
N SER A 76 10.16 -20.14 6.34
CA SER A 76 10.86 -19.23 5.43
C SER A 76 10.08 -17.94 5.20
N LEU A 77 8.75 -18.02 5.08
CA LEU A 77 7.91 -16.82 5.01
C LEU A 77 7.96 -16.02 6.31
N ILE A 78 7.97 -16.70 7.46
CA ILE A 78 8.14 -16.04 8.77
C ILE A 78 9.52 -15.39 8.89
N ALA A 79 10.58 -16.04 8.40
CA ALA A 79 11.92 -15.48 8.42
C ALA A 79 12.01 -14.20 7.57
N GLU A 80 11.37 -14.19 6.40
CA GLU A 80 11.26 -13.01 5.53
C GLU A 80 10.56 -11.85 6.23
N MET A 81 9.40 -12.10 6.85
CA MET A 81 8.65 -11.10 7.61
C MET A 81 9.48 -10.51 8.76
N ALA A 82 10.23 -11.37 9.46
CA ALA A 82 11.05 -11.00 10.61
C ALA A 82 12.34 -10.24 10.24
N GLU A 83 12.61 -9.97 8.96
CA GLU A 83 13.69 -9.07 8.57
C GLU A 83 13.36 -7.61 8.92
N ASP A 84 12.12 -7.20 8.69
CA ASP A 84 11.72 -5.78 8.71
C ASP A 84 10.72 -5.43 9.82
N VAL A 85 9.89 -6.40 10.26
CA VAL A 85 8.81 -6.14 11.22
C VAL A 85 8.78 -7.16 12.36
N THR A 86 8.06 -6.83 13.43
CA THR A 86 7.82 -7.76 14.54
C THR A 86 6.77 -8.81 14.15
N VAL A 87 7.14 -10.09 14.25
CA VAL A 87 6.19 -11.20 14.10
C VAL A 87 5.52 -11.46 15.45
N TYR A 88 4.25 -11.09 15.55
CA TYR A 88 3.40 -11.41 16.69
C TYR A 88 2.77 -12.79 16.47
N CYS A 89 3.14 -13.76 17.31
CA CYS A 89 2.70 -15.14 17.20
C CYS A 89 1.68 -15.49 18.30
N LEU A 90 0.41 -15.61 17.93
CA LEU A 90 -0.64 -16.14 18.80
C LEU A 90 -0.36 -17.61 19.12
N VAL A 91 -0.20 -17.92 20.40
CA VAL A 91 0.14 -19.29 20.81
C VAL A 91 -0.39 -19.60 22.20
N SER A 92 -0.90 -20.81 22.41
CA SER A 92 -1.23 -21.25 23.77
C SER A 92 0.04 -21.55 24.57
N SER A 93 0.00 -21.35 25.89
CA SER A 93 1.17 -21.51 26.76
C SER A 93 1.81 -22.90 26.67
N SER A 94 1.04 -23.95 26.38
CA SER A 94 1.56 -25.32 26.19
C SER A 94 2.40 -25.50 24.92
N TYR A 95 2.24 -24.63 23.93
CA TYR A 95 2.92 -24.72 22.65
C TYR A 95 4.02 -23.66 22.43
N GLN A 96 4.15 -22.68 23.32
CA GLN A 96 5.13 -21.59 23.17
C GLN A 96 6.56 -22.10 22.96
N SER A 97 7.01 -23.08 23.74
CA SER A 97 8.36 -23.66 23.55
C SER A 97 8.52 -24.37 22.20
N SER A 98 7.45 -25.00 21.69
CA SER A 98 7.47 -25.64 20.37
C SER A 98 7.52 -24.60 19.25
N ALA A 99 6.76 -23.52 19.37
CA ALA A 99 6.77 -22.40 18.44
C ALA A 99 8.16 -21.75 18.37
N TYR A 100 8.75 -21.43 19.53
CA TYR A 100 10.11 -20.90 19.64
C TYR A 100 11.12 -21.84 18.95
N ASN A 101 11.11 -23.13 19.29
CA ASN A 101 12.05 -24.08 18.70
C ASN A 101 11.87 -24.22 17.19
N SER A 102 10.63 -24.17 16.68
CA SER A 102 10.35 -24.26 15.24
C SER A 102 10.95 -23.07 14.49
N MET A 103 10.68 -21.85 14.94
CA MET A 103 11.16 -20.62 14.31
C MET A 103 12.67 -20.45 14.46
N ASN A 104 13.20 -20.64 15.67
CA ASN A 104 14.63 -20.51 15.94
C ASN A 104 15.48 -21.51 15.15
N ASN A 105 15.03 -22.77 15.02
CA ASN A 105 15.75 -23.78 14.23
C ASN A 105 15.69 -23.50 12.72
N ALA A 106 14.68 -22.75 12.26
CA ALA A 106 14.55 -22.33 10.88
C ALA A 106 15.31 -21.03 10.55
N GLY A 107 15.97 -20.42 11.54
CA GLY A 107 16.76 -19.20 11.34
C GLY A 107 15.93 -17.91 11.34
N VAL A 108 14.68 -17.94 11.81
CA VAL A 108 13.88 -16.72 12.03
C VAL A 108 14.63 -15.82 13.02
N ASN A 109 14.64 -14.51 12.76
CA ASN A 109 15.20 -13.54 13.69
C ASN A 109 14.32 -13.44 14.95
N MET A 110 14.70 -14.18 16.00
CA MET A 110 13.92 -14.25 17.23
C MET A 110 13.90 -12.95 18.04
N ASP A 111 14.77 -11.97 17.72
CA ASP A 111 14.69 -10.63 18.31
C ASP A 111 13.48 -9.85 17.76
N HIS A 112 12.93 -10.27 16.62
CA HIS A 112 11.71 -9.74 16.01
C HIS A 112 10.51 -10.69 16.17
N VAL A 113 10.49 -11.55 17.19
CA VAL A 113 9.34 -12.45 17.45
C VAL A 113 8.80 -12.24 18.85
N GLU A 114 7.51 -11.89 18.92
CA GLU A 114 6.76 -11.78 20.17
C GLU A 114 5.67 -12.85 20.26
N PHE A 115 5.51 -13.46 21.44
CA PHE A 115 4.47 -14.45 21.67
C PHE A 115 3.29 -13.84 22.40
N VAL A 116 2.13 -13.85 21.76
CA VAL A 116 0.86 -13.41 22.35
C VAL A 116 0.14 -14.64 22.89
N LEU A 117 0.09 -14.76 24.22
CA LEU A 117 -0.41 -15.97 24.87
C LEU A 117 -1.94 -16.03 24.86
N GLY A 118 -2.49 -17.09 24.27
CA GLY A 118 -3.93 -17.33 24.28
C GLY A 118 -4.34 -18.58 23.51
N SER A 119 -5.51 -19.12 23.81
CA SER A 119 -6.12 -20.16 22.99
C SER A 119 -6.55 -19.59 21.65
N THR A 120 -6.43 -20.38 20.59
CA THR A 120 -6.96 -20.10 19.24
C THR A 120 -7.46 -21.42 18.66
N ASP A 121 -8.52 -21.36 17.88
CA ASP A 121 -9.13 -22.52 17.22
C ASP A 121 -8.47 -22.79 15.87
N SER A 122 -7.95 -21.77 15.18
CA SER A 122 -7.37 -21.90 13.85
C SER A 122 -6.23 -20.92 13.53
N TYR A 123 -5.60 -21.08 12.35
CA TYR A 123 -4.50 -20.22 11.89
C TYR A 123 -4.90 -19.07 10.96
N TRP A 124 -6.17 -18.89 10.61
CA TRP A 124 -6.59 -17.81 9.69
C TRP A 124 -6.67 -16.46 10.40
N THR A 125 -5.52 -15.96 10.86
CA THR A 125 -5.42 -14.67 11.56
C THR A 125 -5.93 -13.49 10.74
N ARG A 126 -6.05 -13.63 9.42
CA ARG A 126 -6.73 -12.64 8.58
C ARG A 126 -8.20 -12.53 8.90
N ASP A 127 -8.87 -13.67 9.05
CA ASP A 127 -10.32 -13.73 9.14
C ASP A 127 -10.85 -13.22 10.48
N TYR A 128 -10.10 -13.47 11.56
CA TYR A 128 -10.50 -13.13 12.93
C TYR A 128 -9.59 -12.09 13.61
N GLY A 129 -8.52 -11.67 12.93
CA GLY A 129 -7.55 -10.72 13.48
C GLY A 129 -8.11 -9.30 13.59
N PRO A 130 -7.41 -8.42 14.32
CA PRO A 130 -7.89 -7.06 14.58
C PRO A 130 -8.00 -6.25 13.29
N TRP A 131 -9.09 -5.50 13.12
CA TRP A 131 -9.15 -4.39 12.17
C TRP A 131 -8.73 -3.11 12.88
N TRP A 132 -8.05 -2.23 12.14
CA TRP A 132 -7.34 -1.09 12.69
C TRP A 132 -7.92 0.21 12.18
N VAL A 133 -8.16 1.14 13.08
CA VAL A 133 -8.59 2.51 12.74
C VAL A 133 -7.71 3.51 13.46
N VAL A 134 -7.53 4.68 12.86
CA VAL A 134 -7.18 5.89 13.61
C VAL A 134 -8.47 6.51 14.10
N ASP A 135 -8.62 6.66 15.41
CA ASP A 135 -9.81 7.28 16.01
C ASP A 135 -9.69 8.80 16.15
N GLY A 136 -10.79 9.46 16.54
CA GLY A 136 -10.87 10.91 16.67
C GLY A 136 -10.04 11.50 17.80
N ASP A 137 -9.53 10.66 18.70
CA ASP A 137 -8.55 11.02 19.72
C ASP A 137 -7.10 10.79 19.22
N ARG A 138 -6.92 10.49 17.91
CA ARG A 138 -5.66 10.23 17.21
C ARG A 138 -4.93 8.97 17.67
N ASN A 139 -5.63 8.00 18.27
CA ASN A 139 -5.02 6.72 18.64
C ASN A 139 -5.19 5.69 17.53
N MET A 140 -4.17 4.85 17.36
CA MET A 140 -4.31 3.59 16.63
C MET A 140 -5.11 2.61 17.49
N SER A 141 -6.31 2.25 17.02
CA SER A 141 -7.34 1.55 17.78
C SER A 141 -7.81 0.29 17.07
N ILE A 142 -8.14 -0.73 17.85
CA ILE A 142 -8.74 -1.96 17.33
C ILE A 142 -10.25 -1.82 17.33
N VAL A 143 -10.86 -2.14 16.19
CA VAL A 143 -12.31 -2.31 16.06
C VAL A 143 -12.59 -3.76 15.70
N ASP A 144 -13.24 -4.46 16.62
CA ASP A 144 -13.53 -5.88 16.55
C ASP A 144 -14.94 -6.15 16.00
N PHE A 145 -15.10 -7.27 15.32
CA PHE A 145 -16.35 -7.78 14.77
C PHE A 145 -16.60 -9.20 15.25
N THR A 146 -17.82 -9.70 15.07
CA THR A 146 -18.14 -11.09 15.38
C THR A 146 -17.64 -12.00 14.26
N TYR A 147 -16.65 -12.84 14.52
CA TYR A 147 -16.14 -13.79 13.54
C TYR A 147 -17.24 -14.76 13.06
N ASN A 148 -17.41 -14.89 11.75
CA ASN A 148 -18.42 -15.72 11.07
C ASN A 148 -18.18 -17.25 11.15
N ARG A 149 -17.44 -17.74 12.14
CA ARG A 149 -17.26 -19.16 12.42
C ARG A 149 -17.53 -19.43 13.90
N PRO A 150 -18.06 -20.60 14.30
CA PRO A 150 -18.28 -20.97 15.69
C PRO A 150 -16.96 -21.38 16.38
N ARG A 151 -16.02 -20.42 16.40
CA ARG A 151 -14.63 -20.49 16.83
C ARG A 151 -14.41 -19.38 17.87
N PRO A 152 -14.89 -19.58 19.11
CA PRO A 152 -14.93 -18.51 20.12
C PRO A 152 -13.55 -18.08 20.60
N ASN A 153 -12.50 -18.91 20.46
CA ASN A 153 -11.15 -18.53 20.84
C ASN A 153 -10.50 -17.65 19.78
N ASP A 154 -10.77 -17.93 18.50
CA ASP A 154 -10.37 -17.08 17.37
C ASP A 154 -11.07 -15.72 17.45
N ASN A 155 -12.38 -15.73 17.71
CA ASN A 155 -13.17 -14.50 17.88
C ASN A 155 -12.65 -13.61 19.02
N GLN A 156 -11.84 -14.12 19.96
CA GLN A 156 -11.25 -13.31 21.03
C GLN A 156 -9.86 -12.74 20.68
N ALA A 157 -9.29 -13.07 19.52
CA ALA A 157 -7.95 -12.64 19.17
C ALA A 157 -7.76 -11.11 19.16
N PRO A 158 -8.70 -10.29 18.63
CA PRO A 158 -8.53 -8.84 18.64
C PRO A 158 -8.41 -8.25 20.04
N SER A 159 -9.20 -8.74 21.00
CA SER A 159 -9.07 -8.32 22.42
C SER A 159 -7.72 -8.69 23.04
N LYS A 160 -7.15 -9.86 22.69
CA LYS A 160 -5.81 -10.27 23.16
C LYS A 160 -4.73 -9.36 22.59
N MET A 161 -4.88 -8.92 21.34
CA MET A 161 -3.95 -7.99 20.72
C MET A 161 -4.07 -6.60 21.33
N SER A 162 -5.29 -6.12 21.61
CA SER A 162 -5.49 -4.86 22.34
C SER A 162 -4.82 -4.89 23.70
N ASP A 163 -5.02 -5.96 24.49
CA ASP A 163 -4.37 -6.11 25.80
C ASP A 163 -2.84 -6.17 25.69
N HIS A 164 -2.30 -6.87 24.67
CA HIS A 164 -0.85 -7.03 24.47
C HIS A 164 -0.18 -5.72 24.07
N LEU A 165 -0.79 -4.98 23.14
CA LEU A 165 -0.26 -3.73 22.59
C LEU A 165 -0.68 -2.49 23.40
N SER A 166 -1.60 -2.66 24.35
CA SER A 166 -2.17 -1.57 25.14
C SER A 166 -2.84 -0.48 24.31
N VAL A 167 -3.53 -0.87 23.23
CA VAL A 167 -4.29 0.03 22.34
C VAL A 167 -5.78 0.02 22.68
N PRO A 168 -6.53 1.11 22.39
CA PRO A 168 -7.98 1.12 22.61
C PRO A 168 -8.70 0.03 21.82
N TYR A 169 -9.82 -0.42 22.38
CA TYR A 169 -10.63 -1.52 21.84
C TYR A 169 -12.09 -1.11 21.77
N PHE A 170 -12.64 -1.24 20.57
CA PHE A 170 -14.05 -1.08 20.26
C PHE A 170 -14.55 -2.38 19.63
N ALA A 171 -15.85 -2.65 19.74
CA ALA A 171 -16.45 -3.84 19.15
C ALA A 171 -17.87 -3.56 18.67
N THR A 172 -18.25 -4.20 17.58
CA THR A 172 -19.62 -4.23 17.05
C THR A 172 -20.03 -5.69 16.81
N ASP A 173 -21.31 -6.01 17.05
CA ASP A 173 -21.89 -7.33 16.73
C ASP A 173 -22.23 -7.47 15.24
N LEU A 174 -21.35 -6.96 14.37
CA LEU A 174 -21.40 -7.22 12.94
C LEU A 174 -20.74 -8.57 12.68
N ILE A 175 -21.44 -9.50 12.03
CA ILE A 175 -20.84 -10.77 11.63
C ILE A 175 -19.98 -10.53 10.38
N HIS A 176 -18.69 -10.88 10.45
CA HIS A 176 -17.77 -10.71 9.34
C HIS A 176 -16.62 -11.73 9.35
N ALA A 177 -15.84 -11.72 8.26
CA ALA A 177 -14.48 -12.26 8.20
C ALA A 177 -13.54 -11.26 7.52
N GLY A 178 -12.32 -11.10 8.04
CA GLY A 178 -11.33 -10.20 7.46
C GLY A 178 -10.82 -10.59 6.07
N GLY A 179 -10.89 -11.86 5.66
CA GLY A 179 -10.60 -12.26 4.27
C GLY A 179 -11.64 -11.72 3.27
N ASN A 180 -12.85 -11.42 3.73
CA ASN A 180 -13.89 -10.78 2.94
C ASN A 180 -13.91 -9.25 3.07
N TYR A 181 -12.81 -8.61 3.50
CA TYR A 181 -12.77 -7.16 3.68
C TYR A 181 -11.45 -6.57 3.20
N MET A 182 -11.52 -5.45 2.49
CA MET A 182 -10.38 -4.61 2.17
C MET A 182 -10.78 -3.13 2.16
N THR A 183 -9.89 -2.25 2.60
CA THR A 183 -10.06 -0.79 2.55
C THR A 183 -8.95 -0.15 1.72
N ASP A 184 -9.23 1.03 1.17
CA ASP A 184 -8.22 1.90 0.59
C ASP A 184 -7.62 2.91 1.59
N GLY A 185 -8.13 2.96 2.82
CA GLY A 185 -7.67 3.91 3.83
C GLY A 185 -8.15 5.36 3.64
N PHE A 186 -8.98 5.61 2.61
CA PHE A 186 -9.62 6.89 2.28
C PHE A 186 -11.16 6.74 2.29
N ALA A 187 -11.68 6.09 3.34
CA ALA A 187 -13.12 5.88 3.56
C ALA A 187 -13.83 5.03 2.48
N ILE A 188 -13.10 4.37 1.57
CA ILE A 188 -13.64 3.39 0.64
C ILE A 188 -13.26 1.98 1.10
N SER A 189 -14.21 1.05 1.02
CA SER A 189 -13.97 -0.36 1.30
C SER A 189 -14.74 -1.25 0.34
N ALA A 190 -14.36 -2.51 0.28
CA ALA A 190 -15.03 -3.51 -0.53
C ALA A 190 -15.11 -4.87 0.18
N SER A 191 -16.23 -5.56 -0.07
CA SER A 191 -16.54 -6.92 0.41
C SER A 191 -17.46 -7.62 -0.58
N THR A 192 -17.57 -8.94 -0.50
CA THR A 192 -18.65 -9.64 -1.20
C THR A 192 -20.00 -9.48 -0.49
N GLU A 193 -21.09 -9.79 -1.18
CA GLU A 193 -22.46 -9.88 -0.62
C GLU A 193 -22.59 -10.82 0.61
N LEU A 194 -21.58 -11.65 0.90
CA LEU A 194 -21.54 -12.49 2.10
C LEU A 194 -21.78 -11.69 3.39
N VAL A 195 -21.32 -10.43 3.46
CA VAL A 195 -21.58 -9.56 4.62
C VAL A 195 -23.07 -9.30 4.83
N PHE A 196 -23.86 -9.19 3.77
CA PHE A 196 -25.32 -9.05 3.88
C PHE A 196 -25.98 -10.41 4.17
N ASP A 197 -25.51 -11.48 3.54
CA ASP A 197 -26.09 -12.81 3.71
C ASP A 197 -25.92 -13.39 5.13
N GLU A 198 -24.83 -13.04 5.82
CA GLU A 198 -24.52 -13.56 7.16
C GLU A 198 -25.13 -12.73 8.30
N ASN A 199 -25.63 -11.52 8.02
CA ASN A 199 -26.18 -10.61 9.01
C ASN A 199 -27.72 -10.55 8.94
N GLU A 200 -28.40 -10.81 10.07
CA GLU A 200 -29.88 -10.78 10.14
C GLU A 200 -30.47 -9.35 10.24
N ILE A 201 -29.61 -8.32 10.23
CA ILE A 201 -29.98 -6.91 10.23
C ILE A 201 -30.16 -6.39 8.79
N PRO A 202 -30.94 -5.30 8.56
CA PRO A 202 -31.07 -4.72 7.22
C PRO A 202 -29.71 -4.23 6.67
N ASP A 203 -29.50 -4.37 5.36
CA ASP A 203 -28.26 -3.92 4.69
C ASP A 203 -27.90 -2.46 5.01
N THR A 204 -28.90 -1.57 5.09
CA THR A 204 -28.68 -0.17 5.48
C THR A 204 -28.09 -0.01 6.88
N GLN A 205 -28.36 -0.94 7.79
CA GLN A 205 -27.78 -0.95 9.12
C GLN A 205 -26.36 -1.52 9.09
N VAL A 206 -26.06 -2.51 8.24
CA VAL A 206 -24.68 -2.93 7.98
C VAL A 206 -23.86 -1.76 7.47
N LEU A 207 -24.37 -1.03 6.46
CA LEU A 207 -23.70 0.16 5.93
C LEU A 207 -23.46 1.23 7.01
N GLN A 208 -24.46 1.50 7.87
CA GLN A 208 -24.31 2.46 8.97
C GLN A 208 -23.27 2.00 9.99
N ILE A 209 -23.19 0.70 10.30
CA ILE A 209 -22.14 0.18 11.19
C ILE A 209 -20.76 0.39 10.56
N MET A 210 -20.61 0.16 9.25
CA MET A 210 -19.35 0.37 8.55
C MET A 210 -18.91 1.84 8.59
N GLU A 211 -19.85 2.78 8.48
CA GLU A 211 -19.60 4.20 8.66
C GLU A 211 -19.24 4.51 10.13
N ASP A 212 -20.08 4.12 11.08
CA ASP A 212 -19.97 4.50 12.49
C ASP A 212 -18.73 3.93 13.19
N TYR A 213 -18.29 2.73 12.82
CA TYR A 213 -17.19 2.02 13.48
C TYR A 213 -15.87 2.05 12.71
N TYR A 214 -15.93 2.15 11.38
CA TYR A 214 -14.74 2.03 10.54
C TYR A 214 -14.51 3.26 9.66
N GLY A 215 -15.40 4.26 9.68
CA GLY A 215 -15.27 5.49 8.90
C GLY A 215 -15.45 5.26 7.39
N ILE A 216 -16.25 4.27 7.00
CA ILE A 216 -16.47 3.93 5.58
C ILE A 216 -17.64 4.70 5.01
N GLU A 217 -17.37 5.63 4.11
CA GLU A 217 -18.36 6.44 3.41
C GLU A 217 -18.85 5.73 2.13
N THR A 218 -17.96 5.06 1.42
CA THR A 218 -18.29 4.26 0.23
C THR A 218 -17.97 2.80 0.45
N TYR A 219 -18.99 1.95 0.57
CA TYR A 219 -18.81 0.51 0.73
C TYR A 219 -19.27 -0.27 -0.50
N HIS A 220 -18.32 -0.77 -1.27
CA HIS A 220 -18.55 -1.63 -2.42
C HIS A 220 -18.87 -3.06 -1.98
N VAL A 221 -20.15 -3.36 -1.82
CA VAL A 221 -20.62 -4.74 -1.59
C VAL A 221 -21.07 -5.34 -2.92
N VAL A 222 -20.32 -6.32 -3.43
CA VAL A 222 -20.48 -6.88 -4.78
C VAL A 222 -20.69 -8.40 -4.75
N PRO A 223 -21.35 -9.01 -5.76
CA PRO A 223 -21.44 -10.47 -5.83
C PRO A 223 -20.05 -11.12 -5.90
N ASP A 224 -19.86 -12.27 -5.24
CA ASP A 224 -18.62 -13.05 -5.38
C ASP A 224 -18.53 -13.63 -6.81
N PRO A 225 -17.47 -13.31 -7.60
CA PRO A 225 -17.33 -13.80 -8.96
C PRO A 225 -16.70 -15.20 -9.04
N ASN A 226 -16.24 -15.79 -7.93
CA ASN A 226 -15.53 -17.06 -7.91
C ASN A 226 -16.48 -18.27 -7.80
N ASN A 227 -17.70 -18.08 -7.27
CA ASN A 227 -18.66 -19.16 -7.04
C ASN A 227 -18.02 -20.32 -6.25
N THR A 228 -17.36 -19.98 -5.15
CA THR A 228 -16.75 -20.93 -4.23
C THR A 228 -17.60 -21.04 -2.96
N TYR A 229 -17.13 -21.74 -1.94
CA TYR A 229 -17.88 -21.86 -0.68
C TYR A 229 -17.50 -20.77 0.33
N ILE A 230 -16.43 -20.02 0.05
CA ILE A 230 -15.82 -19.09 1.00
C ILE A 230 -16.30 -17.65 0.78
N ASP A 231 -16.56 -17.27 -0.47
CA ASP A 231 -17.05 -15.95 -0.90
C ASP A 231 -16.24 -14.78 -0.30
N HIS A 232 -14.92 -14.93 -0.23
CA HIS A 232 -14.01 -13.91 0.28
C HIS A 232 -13.42 -13.08 -0.87
N ILE A 233 -13.44 -11.76 -0.73
CA ILE A 233 -12.87 -10.82 -1.70
C ILE A 233 -11.38 -11.07 -1.98
N ASP A 234 -10.60 -11.45 -0.98
CA ASP A 234 -9.15 -11.70 -1.12
C ASP A 234 -8.78 -12.88 -2.04
N CYS A 235 -9.77 -13.68 -2.45
CA CYS A 235 -9.62 -14.80 -3.38
C CYS A 235 -9.72 -14.37 -4.86
N TRP A 236 -10.08 -13.11 -5.14
CA TRP A 236 -10.21 -12.60 -6.51
C TRP A 236 -9.87 -11.12 -6.68
N GLY A 237 -9.82 -10.33 -5.60
CA GLY A 237 -9.59 -8.90 -5.64
C GLY A 237 -8.68 -8.40 -4.51
N LYS A 238 -7.95 -7.31 -4.74
CA LYS A 238 -7.10 -6.67 -3.73
C LYS A 238 -6.86 -5.19 -4.05
N TYR A 239 -7.11 -4.27 -3.12
CA TYR A 239 -6.57 -2.92 -3.24
C TYR A 239 -5.05 -2.94 -3.07
N LEU A 240 -4.35 -2.35 -4.04
CA LEU A 240 -2.89 -2.29 -4.07
C LEU A 240 -2.35 -0.94 -3.60
N SER A 241 -3.14 0.11 -3.83
CA SER A 241 -2.91 1.49 -3.39
C SER A 241 -4.26 2.22 -3.40
N PRO A 242 -4.32 3.52 -3.05
CA PRO A 242 -5.56 4.31 -3.15
C PRO A 242 -6.03 4.54 -4.60
N THR A 243 -5.21 4.19 -5.58
CA THR A 243 -5.51 4.35 -7.01
C THR A 243 -5.54 3.03 -7.78
N LYS A 244 -5.04 1.94 -7.20
CA LYS A 244 -4.84 0.65 -7.88
C LYS A 244 -5.62 -0.48 -7.23
N VAL A 245 -6.25 -1.31 -8.06
CA VAL A 245 -6.92 -2.54 -7.65
C VAL A 245 -6.49 -3.71 -8.53
N LEU A 246 -6.22 -4.85 -7.92
CA LEU A 246 -5.93 -6.10 -8.60
C LEU A 246 -7.20 -6.93 -8.69
N ILE A 247 -7.52 -7.45 -9.88
CA ILE A 247 -8.62 -8.40 -10.09
C ILE A 247 -8.10 -9.62 -10.85
N ARG A 248 -8.47 -10.83 -10.43
CA ARG A 248 -8.07 -12.05 -11.13
C ARG A 248 -8.56 -12.09 -12.59
N GLU A 249 -7.89 -12.88 -13.42
CA GLU A 249 -8.22 -13.08 -14.83
C GLU A 249 -8.18 -14.57 -15.16
N VAL A 250 -9.15 -15.03 -15.94
CA VAL A 250 -9.28 -16.43 -16.34
C VAL A 250 -9.53 -16.55 -17.84
N ALA A 251 -9.32 -17.74 -18.40
CA ALA A 251 -9.60 -17.97 -19.81
C ALA A 251 -11.08 -17.75 -20.14
N SER A 252 -11.39 -17.29 -21.35
CA SER A 252 -12.77 -17.11 -21.83
C SER A 252 -13.62 -18.39 -21.86
N SER A 253 -13.01 -19.56 -21.63
CA SER A 253 -13.70 -20.84 -21.49
C SER A 253 -13.97 -21.24 -20.03
N HIS A 254 -13.47 -20.46 -19.06
CA HIS A 254 -13.68 -20.67 -17.64
C HIS A 254 -15.13 -20.37 -17.27
N ALA A 255 -15.68 -21.12 -16.32
CA ALA A 255 -17.10 -21.01 -15.97
C ALA A 255 -17.46 -19.65 -15.34
N GLN A 256 -16.51 -19.02 -14.67
CA GLN A 256 -16.64 -17.71 -14.00
C GLN A 256 -16.14 -16.53 -14.86
N TYR A 257 -15.85 -16.74 -16.14
CA TYR A 257 -15.23 -15.68 -16.96
C TYR A 257 -16.09 -14.41 -17.01
N ASP A 258 -17.39 -14.56 -17.27
CA ASP A 258 -18.28 -13.41 -17.45
C ASP A 258 -18.40 -12.59 -16.15
N GLU A 259 -18.52 -13.25 -15.00
CA GLU A 259 -18.63 -12.62 -13.68
C GLU A 259 -17.34 -11.91 -13.26
N ILE A 260 -16.18 -12.48 -13.58
CA ILE A 260 -14.86 -11.88 -13.29
C ILE A 260 -14.63 -10.63 -14.16
N GLU A 261 -14.96 -10.69 -15.45
CA GLU A 261 -14.86 -9.52 -16.33
C GLU A 261 -15.86 -8.42 -15.96
N GLU A 262 -17.07 -8.78 -15.52
CA GLU A 262 -18.04 -7.82 -14.99
C GLU A 262 -17.51 -7.13 -13.73
N THR A 263 -16.86 -7.87 -12.83
CA THR A 263 -16.24 -7.32 -11.63
C THR A 263 -15.07 -6.38 -11.96
N ALA A 264 -14.20 -6.77 -12.88
CA ALA A 264 -13.09 -5.92 -13.33
C ALA A 264 -13.62 -4.62 -13.98
N ALA A 265 -14.69 -4.72 -14.80
CA ALA A 265 -15.35 -3.57 -15.38
C ALA A 265 -16.06 -2.69 -14.35
N TYR A 266 -16.63 -3.28 -13.29
CA TYR A 266 -17.25 -2.53 -12.19
C TYR A 266 -16.21 -1.62 -11.50
N PHE A 267 -15.10 -2.18 -11.05
CA PHE A 267 -14.05 -1.41 -10.38
C PHE A 267 -13.39 -0.39 -11.32
N GLY A 268 -13.18 -0.74 -12.60
CA GLY A 268 -12.65 0.20 -13.60
C GLY A 268 -13.61 1.35 -13.96
N ASN A 269 -14.88 1.28 -13.56
CA ASN A 269 -15.87 2.35 -13.74
C ASN A 269 -16.26 3.03 -12.42
N SER A 270 -15.91 2.47 -11.26
CA SER A 270 -16.04 3.15 -9.98
C SER A 270 -14.90 4.14 -9.79
N THR A 271 -15.07 5.09 -8.88
CA THR A 271 -14.07 6.12 -8.60
C THR A 271 -13.42 5.91 -7.24
N ASN A 272 -12.17 6.35 -7.10
CA ASN A 272 -11.50 6.52 -5.83
C ASN A 272 -11.93 7.85 -5.15
N GLU A 273 -11.30 8.18 -4.02
CA GLU A 273 -11.57 9.40 -3.25
C GLU A 273 -11.39 10.70 -4.06
N TRP A 274 -10.48 10.70 -5.04
CA TRP A 274 -10.24 11.85 -5.91
C TRP A 274 -11.20 11.94 -7.10
N GLY A 275 -12.20 11.05 -7.17
CA GLY A 275 -13.17 11.02 -8.26
C GLY A 275 -12.62 10.44 -9.57
N GLU A 276 -11.49 9.74 -9.49
CA GLU A 276 -10.78 9.15 -10.63
C GLU A 276 -11.06 7.64 -10.73
N PRO A 277 -11.16 7.06 -11.93
CA PRO A 277 -11.32 5.61 -12.07
C PRO A 277 -10.15 4.84 -11.47
N TRP A 278 -10.42 3.68 -10.88
CA TRP A 278 -9.37 2.78 -10.40
C TRP A 278 -8.51 2.25 -11.56
N GLU A 279 -7.19 2.23 -11.37
CA GLU A 279 -6.26 1.49 -12.22
C GLU A 279 -6.41 -0.01 -11.92
N VAL A 280 -7.05 -0.72 -12.84
CA VAL A 280 -7.33 -2.16 -12.69
C VAL A 280 -6.18 -2.98 -13.25
N HIS A 281 -5.36 -3.56 -12.36
CA HIS A 281 -4.39 -4.59 -12.70
C HIS A 281 -5.08 -5.96 -12.80
N ARG A 282 -4.63 -6.80 -13.73
CA ARG A 282 -5.19 -8.14 -13.98
C ARG A 282 -4.12 -9.20 -13.74
N VAL A 283 -4.46 -10.29 -13.03
CA VAL A 283 -3.54 -11.41 -12.80
C VAL A 283 -4.10 -12.73 -13.34
N TRP A 284 -3.33 -13.38 -14.21
CA TRP A 284 -3.75 -14.59 -14.91
C TRP A 284 -3.75 -15.84 -14.01
N THR A 285 -4.93 -16.40 -13.74
CA THR A 285 -5.16 -17.55 -12.86
C THR A 285 -5.95 -18.67 -13.56
N PRO A 286 -5.47 -19.24 -14.67
CA PRO A 286 -6.25 -20.16 -15.51
C PRO A 286 -6.62 -21.49 -14.83
N ASN A 287 -5.94 -21.84 -13.73
CA ASN A 287 -6.25 -22.99 -12.90
C ASN A 287 -6.48 -22.58 -11.43
N ASP A 288 -7.07 -21.41 -11.21
CA ASP A 288 -7.41 -20.87 -9.89
C ASP A 288 -6.22 -20.74 -8.93
N GLN A 289 -5.05 -20.36 -9.45
CA GLN A 289 -3.91 -20.01 -8.59
C GLN A 289 -4.28 -18.82 -7.68
N PRO A 290 -3.92 -18.82 -6.39
CA PRO A 290 -4.36 -17.82 -5.43
C PRO A 290 -3.52 -16.53 -5.46
N TYR A 291 -3.10 -16.06 -6.64
CA TYR A 291 -2.14 -14.95 -6.75
C TYR A 291 -2.63 -13.62 -6.14
N THR A 292 -3.94 -13.39 -6.07
CA THR A 292 -4.53 -12.21 -5.40
C THR A 292 -4.40 -12.28 -3.88
N ASN A 293 -4.22 -13.48 -3.33
CA ASN A 293 -4.15 -13.75 -1.89
C ASN A 293 -2.74 -13.50 -1.34
N SER A 294 -2.15 -12.38 -1.75
CA SER A 294 -0.85 -11.86 -1.34
C SER A 294 -0.94 -10.99 -0.09
N LEU A 295 0.19 -10.82 0.59
CA LEU A 295 0.33 -9.87 1.70
C LEU A 295 1.24 -8.72 1.25
N ILE A 296 0.75 -7.48 1.36
CA ILE A 296 1.60 -6.28 1.28
C ILE A 296 2.12 -6.04 2.70
N LEU A 297 3.44 -5.92 2.84
CA LEU A 297 4.09 -5.71 4.14
C LEU A 297 5.23 -4.73 3.92
N ASN A 298 4.93 -3.45 4.15
CA ASN A 298 5.86 -2.34 3.91
C ASN A 298 6.42 -2.39 2.47
N GLU A 299 7.74 -2.37 2.31
CA GLU A 299 8.44 -2.38 1.03
C GLU A 299 8.40 -3.74 0.30
N LYS A 300 7.73 -4.76 0.87
CA LYS A 300 7.66 -6.12 0.32
C LYS A 300 6.23 -6.50 -0.08
N VAL A 301 6.11 -7.27 -1.16
CA VAL A 301 4.85 -7.94 -1.55
C VAL A 301 5.08 -9.45 -1.60
N LEU A 302 4.44 -10.17 -0.68
CA LEU A 302 4.61 -11.61 -0.50
C LEU A 302 3.48 -12.35 -1.22
N VAL A 303 3.79 -12.95 -2.37
CA VAL A 303 2.82 -13.55 -3.29
C VAL A 303 2.83 -15.09 -3.16
N PRO A 304 1.66 -15.74 -2.97
CA PRO A 304 1.61 -17.20 -2.97
C PRO A 304 1.82 -17.74 -4.39
N ILE A 305 2.84 -18.58 -4.56
CA ILE A 305 3.15 -19.25 -5.83
C ILE A 305 2.92 -20.75 -5.71
N THR A 306 2.61 -21.41 -6.84
CA THR A 306 2.17 -22.81 -6.86
C THR A 306 3.19 -23.76 -7.51
N GLY A 307 4.33 -23.24 -7.97
CA GLY A 307 5.27 -23.96 -8.82
C GLY A 307 4.75 -24.13 -10.25
N SER A 308 3.82 -23.28 -10.69
CA SER A 308 3.21 -23.35 -12.02
C SER A 308 4.02 -22.56 -13.04
N SER A 309 3.67 -22.72 -14.32
CA SER A 309 4.30 -21.94 -15.40
C SER A 309 3.85 -20.48 -15.44
N TRP A 310 2.89 -20.08 -14.61
CA TRP A 310 2.32 -18.73 -14.57
C TRP A 310 2.83 -17.90 -13.39
N ASP A 311 3.65 -18.51 -12.52
CA ASP A 311 4.14 -17.85 -11.30
C ASP A 311 4.95 -16.59 -11.67
N ASP A 312 5.88 -16.69 -12.64
CA ASP A 312 6.72 -15.56 -13.07
C ASP A 312 5.89 -14.41 -13.68
N GLU A 313 4.86 -14.73 -14.47
CA GLU A 313 3.96 -13.73 -15.06
C GLU A 313 3.12 -13.04 -13.97
N ALA A 314 2.66 -13.79 -12.97
CA ALA A 314 1.91 -13.23 -11.84
C ALA A 314 2.77 -12.29 -10.99
N LEU A 315 4.04 -12.64 -10.73
CA LEU A 315 4.98 -11.76 -10.02
C LEU A 315 5.24 -10.48 -10.80
N ALA A 316 5.40 -10.55 -12.13
CA ALA A 316 5.62 -9.38 -12.97
C ALA A 316 4.45 -8.37 -12.91
N VAL A 317 3.20 -8.82 -12.76
CA VAL A 317 2.05 -7.93 -12.57
C VAL A 317 2.19 -7.11 -11.27
N TYR A 318 2.66 -7.73 -10.19
CA TYR A 318 2.94 -7.02 -8.95
C TYR A 318 4.14 -6.09 -9.09
N GLU A 319 5.20 -6.47 -9.80
CA GLU A 319 6.36 -5.61 -10.04
C GLU A 319 6.00 -4.34 -10.83
N GLU A 320 5.06 -4.47 -11.78
CA GLU A 320 4.49 -3.33 -12.53
C GLU A 320 3.60 -2.46 -11.64
N ALA A 321 2.74 -3.07 -10.82
CA ALA A 321 1.86 -2.33 -9.92
C ALA A 321 2.60 -1.65 -8.76
N PHE A 322 3.74 -2.20 -8.33
CA PHE A 322 4.58 -1.73 -7.23
C PHE A 322 6.02 -1.44 -7.65
N PRO A 323 6.28 -0.41 -8.49
CA PRO A 323 7.64 -0.06 -8.86
C PRO A 323 8.51 0.19 -7.64
N GLY A 324 9.64 -0.52 -7.55
CA GLY A 324 10.62 -0.37 -6.46
C GLY A 324 10.35 -1.20 -5.20
N TYR A 325 9.22 -1.88 -5.09
CA TYR A 325 8.98 -2.86 -4.02
C TYR A 325 9.71 -4.17 -4.31
N GLU A 326 9.99 -4.93 -3.25
CA GLU A 326 10.51 -6.30 -3.38
C GLU A 326 9.34 -7.30 -3.46
N VAL A 327 9.11 -7.83 -4.66
CA VAL A 327 8.05 -8.80 -4.92
C VAL A 327 8.61 -10.22 -4.80
N LEU A 328 8.10 -10.99 -3.83
CA LEU A 328 8.64 -12.30 -3.46
C LEU A 328 7.57 -13.41 -3.54
N GLY A 329 7.89 -14.47 -4.28
CA GLY A 329 7.04 -15.66 -4.39
C GLY A 329 7.33 -16.71 -3.32
N PHE A 330 6.30 -17.17 -2.59
CA PHE A 330 6.42 -18.25 -1.61
C PHE A 330 5.54 -19.45 -1.97
N THR A 331 6.13 -20.65 -1.98
CA THR A 331 5.38 -21.91 -2.08
C THR A 331 4.83 -22.32 -0.72
N GLY A 332 3.71 -23.04 -0.70
CA GLY A 332 3.11 -23.59 0.51
C GLY A 332 1.95 -24.52 0.19
N SER A 333 1.19 -24.92 1.20
CA SER A 333 -0.05 -25.70 1.03
C SER A 333 -1.24 -24.80 0.66
N TRP A 334 -1.04 -23.98 -0.37
CA TRP A 334 -2.01 -22.99 -0.82
C TRP A 334 -3.16 -23.66 -1.57
N GLU A 335 -4.34 -23.11 -1.41
CA GLU A 335 -5.54 -23.44 -2.16
C GLU A 335 -6.06 -22.14 -2.80
N SER A 336 -6.90 -22.24 -3.83
CA SER A 336 -7.53 -21.07 -4.47
C SER A 336 -8.36 -20.19 -3.51
N THR A 337 -8.73 -20.75 -2.36
CA THR A 337 -9.57 -20.14 -1.31
C THR A 337 -8.84 -19.96 0.03
N ASP A 338 -7.52 -20.23 0.08
CA ASP A 338 -6.72 -20.16 1.30
C ASP A 338 -5.22 -20.13 0.97
N ALA A 339 -4.59 -18.96 1.04
CA ALA A 339 -3.13 -18.83 0.85
C ALA A 339 -2.48 -17.89 1.88
N ILE A 340 -1.52 -17.05 1.46
CA ILE A 340 -0.71 -16.24 2.39
C ILE A 340 -1.57 -15.22 3.12
N HIS A 341 -2.38 -14.46 2.38
CA HIS A 341 -3.19 -13.38 2.94
C HIS A 341 -4.14 -13.89 4.02
N CYS A 342 -4.79 -15.04 3.81
CA CYS A 342 -5.71 -15.65 4.78
C CYS A 342 -5.04 -16.03 6.12
N ARG A 343 -3.70 -16.16 6.17
CA ARG A 343 -2.96 -16.71 7.31
C ARG A 343 -2.05 -15.70 8.02
N ALA A 344 -2.18 -14.43 7.65
CA ALA A 344 -1.42 -13.32 8.24
C ALA A 344 -2.25 -12.03 8.29
N LYS A 345 -2.02 -11.18 9.30
CA LYS A 345 -2.66 -9.86 9.43
C LYS A 345 -1.64 -8.80 9.83
N GLY A 346 -1.52 -7.74 9.03
CA GLY A 346 -0.65 -6.60 9.36
C GLY A 346 -1.06 -5.92 10.67
N ILE A 347 -0.08 -5.42 11.40
CA ILE A 347 -0.23 -4.56 12.57
C ILE A 347 0.42 -3.22 12.21
N PRO A 348 -0.39 -2.15 12.09
CA PRO A 348 0.10 -0.84 11.69
C PRO A 348 1.02 -0.26 12.76
N ASP A 349 1.92 0.62 12.35
CA ASP A 349 2.68 1.44 13.30
C ASP A 349 1.72 2.22 14.21
N LEU A 350 1.82 2.01 15.52
CA LEU A 350 0.88 2.58 16.47
C LEU A 350 0.99 4.11 16.61
N ASP A 351 2.15 4.69 16.25
CA ASP A 351 2.34 6.15 16.17
C ASP A 351 2.74 6.60 14.74
N MET A 352 2.07 6.03 13.73
CA MET A 352 2.37 6.22 12.32
C MET A 352 2.62 7.68 11.91
N LEU A 353 3.65 7.89 11.09
CA LEU A 353 3.80 9.11 10.28
C LEU A 353 3.07 8.89 8.95
N GLN A 354 1.91 9.51 8.80
CA GLN A 354 1.03 9.29 7.67
C GLN A 354 1.33 10.29 6.55
N ILE A 355 1.35 9.82 5.30
CA ILE A 355 1.56 10.65 4.12
C ILE A 355 0.44 10.37 3.12
N PHE A 356 -0.46 11.33 2.93
CA PHE A 356 -1.58 11.24 1.99
C PHE A 356 -1.31 12.12 0.77
N HIS A 357 -1.42 11.54 -0.42
CA HIS A 357 -1.11 12.20 -1.69
C HIS A 357 -1.89 11.56 -2.83
N ASN A 358 -2.54 12.38 -3.67
CA ASN A 358 -3.06 11.95 -4.97
C ASN A 358 -1.93 11.93 -6.00
N PRO A 359 -1.50 10.76 -6.51
CA PRO A 359 -0.48 10.71 -7.55
C PRO A 359 -0.87 11.54 -8.79
N ILE A 360 0.11 12.22 -9.40
CA ILE A 360 -0.13 12.98 -10.62
C ILE A 360 -0.49 12.01 -11.74
N ASN A 361 -1.58 12.31 -12.45
CA ASN A 361 -2.03 11.50 -13.57
C ASN A 361 -1.27 11.77 -14.86
N ASP A 362 -1.21 10.75 -15.71
CA ASP A 362 -0.73 10.88 -17.09
C ASP A 362 -1.44 12.03 -17.82
N ASN A 363 -0.66 12.83 -18.54
CA ASN A 363 -1.13 13.95 -19.34
C ASN A 363 -1.75 15.12 -18.54
N THR A 364 -1.53 15.16 -17.21
CA THR A 364 -1.82 16.37 -16.42
C THR A 364 -1.08 17.56 -17.05
N GLU A 365 -1.78 18.69 -17.23
CA GLU A 365 -1.15 19.93 -17.70
C GLU A 365 -0.45 20.62 -16.51
N PRO A 366 0.80 21.09 -16.66
CA PRO A 366 1.46 21.82 -15.59
C PRO A 366 0.90 23.23 -15.45
N GLU A 367 0.98 23.76 -14.23
CA GLU A 367 0.69 25.15 -13.93
C GLU A 367 1.91 26.05 -14.21
N GLN A 368 1.81 27.34 -13.85
CA GLN A 368 2.89 28.31 -14.02
C GLN A 368 4.20 27.84 -13.37
N ASP A 369 4.12 27.23 -12.19
CA ASP A 369 5.28 26.79 -11.41
C ASP A 369 5.68 25.32 -11.67
N GLY A 370 4.90 24.58 -12.46
CA GLY A 370 5.13 23.18 -12.80
C GLY A 370 3.94 22.26 -12.47
N TYR A 371 4.21 20.96 -12.35
CA TYR A 371 3.23 19.98 -11.89
C TYR A 371 3.06 20.10 -10.38
N GLU A 372 1.88 20.53 -9.93
CA GLU A 372 1.57 20.65 -8.52
C GLU A 372 1.56 19.28 -7.83
N VAL A 373 2.22 19.20 -6.67
CA VAL A 373 2.21 18.07 -5.76
C VAL A 373 1.65 18.55 -4.42
N ASN A 374 0.47 18.07 -4.08
CA ASN A 374 -0.19 18.32 -2.81
C ASN A 374 -0.05 17.08 -1.90
N VAL A 375 0.39 17.28 -0.66
CA VAL A 375 0.53 16.22 0.33
C VAL A 375 -0.01 16.66 1.68
N THR A 376 -0.68 15.77 2.39
CA THR A 376 -1.00 15.93 3.81
C THR A 376 -0.09 15.00 4.61
N VAL A 377 0.64 15.54 5.58
CA VAL A 377 1.56 14.78 6.44
C VAL A 377 1.09 14.86 7.88
N ASP A 378 0.72 13.74 8.47
CA ASP A 378 0.11 13.68 9.80
C ASP A 378 0.92 12.77 10.73
N ASP A 379 1.52 13.32 11.80
CA ASP A 379 2.26 12.55 12.80
C ASP A 379 1.36 12.15 13.97
N LEU A 380 0.90 10.90 13.98
CA LEU A 380 0.08 10.38 15.09
C LEU A 380 0.86 10.41 16.43
N SER A 381 2.19 10.35 16.36
CA SER A 381 3.07 10.47 17.53
C SER A 381 3.02 11.82 18.24
N GLU A 382 2.51 12.87 17.57
CA GLU A 382 2.56 14.27 18.00
C GLU A 382 3.98 14.74 18.42
N ALA A 383 5.02 14.06 17.93
CA ALA A 383 6.40 14.41 18.23
C ALA A 383 6.82 15.73 17.53
N GLY A 384 6.11 16.10 16.47
CA GLY A 384 6.31 17.29 15.67
C GLY A 384 7.06 16.97 14.37
N LEU A 385 6.45 17.37 13.26
CA LEU A 385 7.01 17.28 11.91
C LEU A 385 8.31 18.07 11.78
N ILE A 386 9.27 17.50 11.04
CA ILE A 386 10.50 18.18 10.65
C ILE A 386 10.22 18.82 9.28
N GLU A 387 9.79 20.09 9.28
CA GLU A 387 9.40 20.81 8.05
C GLU A 387 10.45 20.72 6.93
N ASP A 388 11.74 20.88 7.26
CA ASP A 388 12.83 20.80 6.28
C ASP A 388 13.02 19.41 5.66
N SER A 389 12.39 18.37 6.20
CA SER A 389 12.43 17.00 5.67
C SER A 389 11.31 16.71 4.67
N ILE A 390 10.23 17.50 4.67
CA ILE A 390 9.08 17.31 3.78
C ILE A 390 9.45 17.81 2.39
N ARG A 391 9.75 16.88 1.49
CA ARG A 391 10.32 17.21 0.17
C ARG A 391 9.81 16.28 -0.90
N ILE A 392 9.79 16.80 -2.12
CA ILE A 392 9.59 16.01 -3.34
C ILE A 392 10.96 15.63 -3.87
N PHE A 393 11.11 14.35 -4.21
CA PHE A 393 12.27 13.83 -4.91
C PHE A 393 11.80 13.39 -6.28
N TRP A 394 12.33 13.99 -7.35
CA TRP A 394 11.89 13.69 -8.71
C TRP A 394 13.08 13.51 -9.66
N LYS A 395 12.84 12.83 -10.78
CA LYS A 395 13.79 12.64 -11.88
C LYS A 395 13.08 12.20 -13.15
N THR A 396 13.78 12.24 -14.28
CA THR A 396 13.42 11.45 -15.47
C THR A 396 14.19 10.11 -15.46
N PRO A 397 13.73 9.07 -16.18
CA PRO A 397 14.42 7.78 -16.24
C PRO A 397 15.88 7.84 -16.71
N GLU A 398 16.27 8.87 -17.44
CA GLU A 398 17.64 9.09 -17.93
C GLU A 398 18.58 9.62 -16.84
N ILE A 399 18.02 10.23 -15.79
CA ILE A 399 18.77 10.81 -14.68
C ILE A 399 18.93 9.77 -13.57
N ASN A 400 20.18 9.56 -13.12
CA ASN A 400 20.48 8.54 -12.10
C ASN A 400 20.29 9.01 -10.66
N SER A 401 20.22 10.33 -10.42
CA SER A 401 20.10 10.94 -9.09
C SER A 401 18.77 11.66 -8.95
N TRP A 402 18.18 11.59 -7.76
CA TRP A 402 16.98 12.35 -7.41
C TRP A 402 17.30 13.84 -7.25
N THR A 403 16.48 14.69 -7.86
CA THR A 403 16.46 16.13 -7.67
C THR A 403 15.46 16.48 -6.59
N LEU A 404 15.81 17.38 -5.68
CA LEU A 404 14.92 17.81 -4.60
C LEU A 404 14.13 19.05 -5.01
N ALA A 405 12.82 19.01 -4.83
CA ALA A 405 11.96 20.19 -4.85
C ALA A 405 11.40 20.46 -3.43
N PRO A 406 11.44 21.73 -2.97
CA PRO A 406 10.90 22.09 -1.67
C PRO A 406 9.37 22.02 -1.68
N MET A 407 8.80 21.79 -0.51
CA MET A 407 7.36 21.94 -0.26
C MET A 407 7.13 23.04 0.77
N TYR A 408 5.97 23.67 0.71
CA TYR A 408 5.60 24.82 1.53
C TYR A 408 4.26 24.57 2.20
N GLY A 409 4.11 25.03 3.45
CA GLY A 409 2.82 25.09 4.13
C GLY A 409 1.80 25.92 3.35
N VAL A 410 0.57 25.43 3.27
CA VAL A 410 -0.54 26.24 2.78
C VAL A 410 -1.02 27.17 3.90
N ASP A 411 -1.29 28.43 3.57
CA ASP A 411 -1.83 29.42 4.51
C ASP A 411 -3.36 29.22 4.72
N ILE A 412 -3.78 27.97 4.94
CA ILE A 412 -5.17 27.56 5.19
C ILE A 412 -5.25 27.04 6.63
N PRO A 413 -5.85 27.78 7.57
CA PRO A 413 -5.94 27.37 8.98
C PRO A 413 -6.61 26.01 9.20
N GLU A 414 -7.50 25.61 8.29
CA GLU A 414 -8.22 24.35 8.32
C GLU A 414 -7.41 23.15 7.81
N GLU A 415 -6.26 23.38 7.17
CA GLU A 415 -5.38 22.35 6.59
C GLU A 415 -3.91 22.54 7.02
N PRO A 416 -3.63 22.55 8.34
CA PRO A 416 -2.30 22.90 8.86
C PRO A 416 -1.20 21.91 8.44
N ASP A 417 -1.59 20.70 8.07
CA ASP A 417 -0.71 19.57 7.75
C ASP A 417 -0.52 19.39 6.23
N THR A 418 -1.16 20.24 5.44
CA THR A 418 -1.06 20.24 3.98
C THR A 418 0.18 21.02 3.53
N ARG A 419 0.93 20.43 2.61
CA ARG A 419 2.10 21.02 1.97
C ARG A 419 1.92 20.95 0.45
N VAL A 420 2.36 22.01 -0.22
CA VAL A 420 2.33 22.11 -1.68
C VAL A 420 3.75 22.35 -2.21
N GLY A 421 4.09 21.69 -3.30
CA GLY A 421 5.32 21.92 -4.05
C GLY A 421 5.10 21.63 -5.52
N TRP A 422 6.11 21.88 -6.34
CA TRP A 422 6.00 21.71 -7.80
C TRP A 422 7.18 20.92 -8.35
N ILE A 423 6.86 19.99 -9.25
CA ILE A 423 7.85 19.36 -10.12
C ILE A 423 7.96 20.21 -11.38
N PRO A 424 9.17 20.66 -11.76
CA PRO A 424 9.41 21.35 -13.02
C PRO A 424 8.74 20.68 -14.22
N ALA A 425 8.02 21.45 -15.04
CA ALA A 425 7.51 20.96 -16.31
C ALA A 425 8.63 20.47 -17.25
N LEU A 426 8.30 19.66 -18.25
CA LEU A 426 9.26 19.25 -19.27
C LEU A 426 9.11 20.07 -20.55
N ALA A 427 10.25 20.40 -21.17
CA ALA A 427 10.30 21.03 -22.50
C ALA A 427 9.75 20.07 -23.59
N ASP A 428 10.11 18.80 -23.49
CA ASP A 428 9.63 17.71 -24.35
C ASP A 428 8.80 16.70 -23.55
N SER A 429 7.97 15.92 -24.22
CA SER A 429 7.20 14.86 -23.58
C SER A 429 8.11 13.79 -22.98
N GLY A 430 7.81 13.31 -21.78
CA GLY A 430 8.58 12.25 -21.13
C GLY A 430 7.95 11.73 -19.86
N THR A 431 8.54 10.67 -19.29
CA THR A 431 8.13 10.14 -17.99
C THR A 431 8.85 10.89 -16.87
N ILE A 432 8.09 11.29 -15.85
CA ILE A 432 8.62 11.78 -14.58
C ILE A 432 8.39 10.69 -13.54
N GLN A 433 9.41 10.41 -12.75
CA GLN A 433 9.34 9.57 -11.56
C GLN A 433 9.52 10.47 -10.35
N TYR A 434 8.72 10.28 -9.30
CA TYR A 434 8.87 11.04 -8.07
C TYR A 434 8.36 10.30 -6.84
N PHE A 435 8.85 10.68 -5.67
CA PHE A 435 8.28 10.29 -4.39
C PHE A 435 8.33 11.47 -3.42
N ILE A 436 7.49 11.42 -2.40
CA ILE A 436 7.49 12.40 -1.31
C ILE A 436 8.12 11.74 -0.10
N GLN A 437 8.95 12.47 0.64
CA GLN A 437 9.49 12.00 1.91
C GLN A 437 9.13 12.99 3.01
N ALA A 438 8.85 12.50 4.21
CA ALA A 438 8.68 13.29 5.42
C ALA A 438 9.34 12.59 6.61
N ALA A 439 9.67 13.36 7.64
CA ALA A 439 10.18 12.86 8.91
C ALA A 439 9.58 13.63 10.09
N ASP A 440 9.52 12.98 11.23
CA ASP A 440 9.08 13.56 12.49
C ASP A 440 10.20 13.53 13.55
N SER A 441 9.95 14.21 14.67
CA SER A 441 10.91 14.26 15.79
C SER A 441 10.96 12.97 16.62
N SER A 442 10.10 11.98 16.33
CA SER A 442 10.18 10.63 16.92
C SER A 442 11.31 9.81 16.27
N GLY A 443 11.74 10.22 15.08
CA GLY A 443 12.79 9.56 14.29
C GLY A 443 12.25 8.74 13.14
N ARG A 444 10.93 8.75 12.91
CA ARG A 444 10.30 8.12 11.75
C ARG A 444 10.64 8.92 10.49
N ILE A 445 10.92 8.20 9.42
CA ILE A 445 11.13 8.76 8.08
C ILE A 445 10.29 7.90 7.16
N GLU A 446 9.29 8.52 6.55
CA GLU A 446 8.36 7.84 5.67
C GLU A 446 8.39 8.45 4.28
N GLN A 447 7.95 7.65 3.31
CA GLN A 447 7.89 8.03 1.91
C GLN A 447 6.56 7.58 1.30
N SER A 448 6.09 8.34 0.32
CA SER A 448 4.93 7.98 -0.50
C SER A 448 5.37 7.87 -1.96
N PRO A 449 5.28 6.66 -2.56
CA PRO A 449 4.92 5.37 -1.92
C PRO A 449 5.98 4.89 -0.91
N LEU A 450 5.67 3.88 -0.07
CA LEU A 450 6.60 3.37 0.96
C LEU A 450 7.92 2.83 0.37
N ALA A 451 7.86 2.31 -0.86
CA ALA A 451 9.02 1.96 -1.66
C ALA A 451 8.89 2.47 -3.08
N GLY A 452 10.03 2.82 -3.69
CA GLY A 452 10.08 3.20 -5.09
C GLY A 452 9.56 4.62 -5.36
N TYR A 453 8.60 4.74 -6.26
CA TYR A 453 8.15 6.04 -6.77
C TYR A 453 6.78 5.97 -7.45
N HIS A 454 6.10 7.11 -7.46
CA HIS A 454 5.02 7.42 -8.40
C HIS A 454 5.62 7.75 -9.78
N GLU A 455 4.87 7.50 -10.85
CA GLU A 455 5.27 7.88 -12.20
C GLU A 455 4.10 8.40 -13.02
N PHE A 456 4.39 9.33 -13.93
CA PHE A 456 3.41 9.83 -14.88
C PHE A 456 4.08 10.30 -16.18
N TRP A 457 3.31 10.28 -17.27
CA TRP A 457 3.69 10.82 -18.57
C TRP A 457 3.36 12.31 -18.66
N ALA A 458 4.40 13.13 -18.71
CA ALA A 458 4.33 14.56 -18.94
C ALA A 458 4.19 14.89 -20.43
N LEU A 459 3.20 15.72 -20.78
CA LEU A 459 3.04 16.27 -22.13
C LEU A 459 4.11 17.33 -22.44
N PRO A 460 4.47 17.54 -23.72
CA PRO A 460 5.39 18.60 -24.08
C PRO A 460 4.71 19.95 -23.83
N THR A 461 5.43 20.87 -23.22
CA THR A 461 4.87 22.19 -22.89
C THR A 461 5.42 23.25 -23.82
N ASN A 462 4.58 24.24 -24.15
CA ASN A 462 5.07 25.49 -24.75
C ASN A 462 5.63 26.43 -23.67
N ALA A 463 5.71 26.01 -22.40
CA ALA A 463 6.19 26.83 -21.29
C ALA A 463 7.56 27.43 -21.63
N CYS A 464 8.43 26.64 -22.27
CA CYS A 464 9.77 27.06 -22.68
C CYS A 464 9.80 27.98 -23.90
N GLN A 465 8.72 28.08 -24.68
CA GLN A 465 8.65 29.02 -25.81
C GLN A 465 8.41 30.47 -25.36
N GLU A 466 7.97 30.67 -24.12
CA GLU A 466 7.70 32.00 -23.56
C GLU A 466 8.88 32.56 -22.74
N TRP A 467 9.87 31.74 -22.38
CA TRP A 467 11.04 32.18 -21.61
C TRP A 467 11.97 33.06 -22.47
N GLU A 468 12.48 34.14 -21.90
CA GLU A 468 13.44 35.00 -22.60
C GLU A 468 14.81 34.32 -22.69
N LEU A 469 15.47 34.43 -23.85
CA LEU A 469 16.80 33.85 -24.06
C LEU A 469 17.79 34.41 -23.02
N GLY A 470 18.41 33.53 -22.24
CA GLY A 470 19.33 33.86 -21.16
C GLY A 470 18.71 34.08 -19.78
N ASP A 471 17.37 34.11 -19.66
CA ASP A 471 16.66 34.17 -18.37
C ASP A 471 16.50 32.74 -17.84
N MET A 472 17.48 32.31 -17.05
CA MET A 472 17.65 30.92 -16.64
C MET A 472 16.72 30.54 -15.48
N ASP A 473 16.14 31.50 -14.77
CA ASP A 473 15.18 31.29 -13.68
C ASP A 473 13.76 31.82 -13.99
N ASN A 474 13.53 32.35 -15.19
CA ASN A 474 12.27 32.95 -15.64
C ASN A 474 11.77 34.08 -14.73
N SER A 475 12.69 34.83 -14.14
CA SER A 475 12.37 36.00 -13.32
C SER A 475 11.87 37.19 -14.13
N GLY A 476 12.01 37.15 -15.46
CA GLY A 476 11.75 38.25 -16.39
C GLY A 476 12.88 39.29 -16.39
N THR A 477 14.03 38.98 -15.79
CA THR A 477 15.19 39.88 -15.71
C THR A 477 16.50 39.12 -15.87
N LEU A 478 17.36 39.57 -16.79
CA LEU A 478 18.72 39.03 -16.93
C LEU A 478 19.66 39.59 -15.85
N ASP A 479 20.04 38.76 -14.87
CA ASP A 479 20.93 39.14 -13.78
C ASP A 479 22.05 38.12 -13.46
N VAL A 480 22.72 38.29 -12.32
CA VAL A 480 23.87 37.45 -11.94
C VAL A 480 23.46 36.02 -11.57
N ILE A 481 22.22 35.80 -11.16
CA ILE A 481 21.65 34.49 -10.85
C ILE A 481 21.63 33.65 -12.14
N ASP A 482 21.21 34.24 -13.26
CA ASP A 482 21.18 33.52 -14.55
C ASP A 482 22.56 33.06 -15.00
N VAL A 483 23.57 33.91 -14.82
CA VAL A 483 24.96 33.58 -15.10
C VAL A 483 25.44 32.40 -14.25
N LEU A 484 25.04 32.36 -12.97
CA LEU A 484 25.43 31.27 -12.06
C LEU A 484 24.74 29.96 -12.45
N LEU A 485 23.45 30.01 -12.79
CA LEU A 485 22.68 28.85 -13.25
C LEU A 485 23.22 28.28 -14.56
N LEU A 486 23.51 29.15 -15.55
CA LEU A 486 24.10 28.73 -16.83
C LEU A 486 25.51 28.17 -16.64
N ALA A 487 26.32 28.77 -15.76
CA ALA A 487 27.64 28.27 -15.46
C ALA A 487 27.58 26.87 -14.80
N ASP A 488 26.65 26.65 -13.89
CA ASP A 488 26.48 25.35 -13.24
C ASP A 488 25.97 24.29 -14.23
N LEU A 489 25.00 24.63 -15.09
CA LEU A 489 24.54 23.79 -16.20
C LEU A 489 25.70 23.35 -17.11
N VAL A 490 26.55 24.29 -17.55
CA VAL A 490 27.70 24.00 -18.42
C VAL A 490 28.75 23.12 -17.70
N LEU A 491 28.89 23.26 -16.38
CA LEU A 491 29.87 22.50 -15.59
C LEU A 491 29.39 21.09 -15.23
N THR A 492 28.12 20.95 -14.88
CA THR A 492 27.53 19.69 -14.41
C THR A 492 26.89 18.88 -15.53
N GLY A 493 26.48 19.54 -16.62
CA GLY A 493 25.62 18.97 -17.65
C GLY A 493 24.21 18.67 -17.16
N GLN A 494 23.80 19.23 -16.01
CA GLN A 494 22.47 19.04 -15.43
C GLN A 494 21.69 20.35 -15.50
N SER A 495 20.49 20.28 -16.08
CA SER A 495 19.53 21.38 -16.03
C SER A 495 19.03 21.58 -14.60
N LEU A 496 19.09 22.82 -14.11
CA LEU A 496 18.62 23.22 -12.79
C LEU A 496 17.15 23.70 -12.81
N GLY A 497 16.49 23.67 -13.98
CA GLY A 497 15.10 24.11 -14.15
C GLY A 497 14.43 23.58 -15.42
N VAL A 498 13.15 23.89 -15.56
CA VAL A 498 12.21 23.41 -16.60
C VAL A 498 12.74 23.63 -18.03
N CYS A 499 13.17 24.87 -18.29
CA CYS A 499 13.43 25.40 -19.62
C CYS A 499 14.85 25.95 -19.75
N CYS A 500 15.70 25.77 -18.73
CA CYS A 500 17.07 26.29 -18.74
C CYS A 500 17.79 25.90 -20.02
N ASP A 501 17.74 24.63 -20.42
CA ASP A 501 18.38 24.14 -21.65
C ASP A 501 17.87 24.83 -22.92
N SER A 502 16.60 25.25 -22.96
CA SER A 502 15.99 25.91 -24.12
C SER A 502 16.39 27.38 -24.26
N VAL A 503 16.79 28.03 -23.16
CA VAL A 503 17.22 29.44 -23.13
C VAL A 503 18.72 29.60 -22.86
N ALA A 504 19.44 28.51 -22.65
CA ALA A 504 20.85 28.50 -22.29
C ALA A 504 21.81 28.65 -23.48
N ASP A 505 21.38 28.32 -24.71
CA ASP A 505 22.18 28.53 -25.92
C ASP A 505 22.10 29.99 -26.39
N ILE A 506 22.82 30.85 -25.70
CA ILE A 506 22.81 32.31 -25.91
C ILE A 506 23.25 32.69 -27.33
N ASN A 507 24.04 31.84 -27.98
CA ASN A 507 24.66 32.13 -29.26
C ASN A 507 24.00 31.40 -30.46
N ASP A 508 23.04 30.51 -30.19
CA ASP A 508 22.26 29.72 -31.17
C ASP A 508 23.15 28.87 -32.10
N ASP A 509 24.26 28.33 -31.58
CA ASP A 509 25.15 27.41 -32.33
C ASP A 509 24.85 25.92 -32.08
N GLY A 510 23.86 25.63 -31.23
CA GLY A 510 23.41 24.30 -30.86
C GLY A 510 24.33 23.59 -29.86
N SER A 511 25.29 24.29 -29.24
CA SER A 511 26.27 23.71 -28.31
C SER A 511 26.40 24.53 -27.02
N LEU A 512 25.87 23.99 -25.91
CA LEU A 512 26.04 24.59 -24.58
C LEU A 512 27.49 24.51 -24.07
N ASN A 513 28.16 25.65 -23.97
CA ASN A 513 29.55 25.73 -23.52
C ASN A 513 29.90 27.07 -22.84
N VAL A 514 31.19 27.24 -22.49
CA VAL A 514 31.68 28.46 -21.81
C VAL A 514 31.42 29.75 -22.61
N MET A 515 31.27 29.67 -23.94
CA MET A 515 30.94 30.83 -24.76
C MET A 515 29.58 31.41 -24.38
N ASP A 516 28.59 30.57 -24.10
CA ASP A 516 27.24 31.00 -23.71
C ASP A 516 27.26 31.76 -22.39
N VAL A 517 28.01 31.24 -21.40
CA VAL A 517 28.25 31.92 -20.11
C VAL A 517 28.88 33.30 -20.34
N VAL A 518 29.90 33.40 -21.19
CA VAL A 518 30.57 34.68 -21.47
C VAL A 518 29.64 35.67 -22.18
N MET A 519 28.76 35.18 -23.04
CA MET A 519 27.80 36.02 -23.77
C MET A 519 26.69 36.52 -22.85
N LEU A 520 26.16 35.66 -21.96
CA LEU A 520 25.20 36.06 -20.93
C LEU A 520 25.79 37.08 -19.95
N VAL A 521 27.03 36.86 -19.48
CA VAL A 521 27.76 37.84 -18.64
C VAL A 521 27.85 39.20 -19.33
N ASN A 522 28.14 39.23 -20.63
CA ASN A 522 28.15 40.50 -21.36
C ASN A 522 26.75 41.12 -21.42
N GLN A 523 25.70 40.34 -21.68
CA GLN A 523 24.33 40.87 -21.70
C GLN A 523 23.94 41.48 -20.36
N VAL A 524 24.23 40.80 -19.24
CA VAL A 524 23.96 41.28 -17.86
C VAL A 524 24.80 42.51 -17.48
N LEU A 525 26.04 42.62 -17.98
CA LEU A 525 26.91 43.78 -17.69
C LEU A 525 26.54 45.03 -18.50
N TYR A 526 25.78 44.87 -19.59
CA TYR A 526 25.42 45.94 -20.52
C TYR A 526 23.90 46.13 -20.67
N SER A 527 23.07 45.48 -19.83
CA SER A 527 21.62 45.62 -19.75
C SER A 527 21.16 46.86 -18.99
#